data_AF-A0A0X3TJF2-F1
#
_entry.id   AF-A0A0X3TJF2-F1
#
_cell.length_a   1.000
_cell.length_b   1.000
_cell.length_c   1.000
_cell.angle_alpha   90.00
_cell.angle_beta   90.00
_cell.angle_gamma   90.00
#
_symmetry.space_group_name_H-M   'P 1'
#
loop_
_entity.id
_entity.type
_entity.pdbx_description
1 polymer ?
#
loop_
_entity_poly.entity_id
_entity_poly.type
_entity_poly.pdbx_seq_one_letter_code
_entity_poly.pdbx_strand_id
1 'polypeptide(L)'
;MRLSHSEYVQKAFKATLFREPTASELEFWITELDNSLTTPTALFLLGAQLPEFNKQNLPIAQLYYTLFNQYINPQEMLIWGNAIQTGASLDQIAMQMLVSNRFSERMDHYDTLEERLTAVFESATGQTLQPDLLKMAVDGLADGSLSLSDIALTIANLTDGITIGLALVHSTLYDVTTTDTDLQGLTKSDVRIGVAEIAQQFEQAAPIEADSLREEGGELLFPHEGYDAHLTVDLKNNRIFLDQEPQWLSSGELSHVDTIDARDLVVTQLSIYGSYHDERFYATETGTWIQAGNGNDILFGGDGQDQYVFESDARLNGLDTIHSFQLGAGGDVLDFSKLLQATDTSNIATQSLNNPNNQAWSNGQVLVTQGFGLDSPEEIAQLFGNGSVFAAPTEAAKAVLITADIIGHASIWALANQTQINEITSDEVIQIGLLGDVNNLSLVGFDASNFA
;
A
#
# COMPACT_ATOMS: atom_id res chain seq x y z
N MET A 1 14.65 10.42 3.96
CA MET A 1 13.85 9.37 3.31
C MET A 1 14.59 8.97 2.04
N ARG A 2 15.22 7.80 1.91
CA ARG A 2 15.97 7.47 0.68
C ARG A 2 15.08 6.64 -0.24
N LEU A 3 14.83 7.08 -1.46
CA LEU A 3 14.05 6.29 -2.42
C LEU A 3 14.93 5.18 -3.01
N SER A 4 14.34 4.00 -3.26
CA SER A 4 14.95 2.99 -4.11
C SER A 4 15.15 3.52 -5.54
N HIS A 5 16.06 2.93 -6.30
CA HIS A 5 16.24 3.31 -7.70
C HIS A 5 14.96 3.10 -8.52
N SER A 6 14.21 2.02 -8.26
CA SER A 6 12.90 1.79 -8.87
C SER A 6 11.91 2.93 -8.59
N GLU A 7 11.80 3.35 -7.33
CA GLU A 7 10.92 4.48 -6.96
C GLU A 7 11.37 5.79 -7.59
N TYR A 8 12.68 6.07 -7.65
CA TYR A 8 13.18 7.26 -8.34
C TYR A 8 12.82 7.25 -9.83
N VAL A 9 12.93 6.10 -10.50
CA VAL A 9 12.57 5.98 -11.91
C VAL A 9 11.07 6.21 -12.11
N GLN A 10 10.22 5.56 -11.32
CA GLN A 10 8.77 5.75 -11.41
C GLN A 10 8.37 7.22 -11.15
N LYS A 11 8.93 7.84 -10.11
CA LYS A 11 8.65 9.24 -9.77
C LYS A 11 9.14 10.21 -10.85
N ALA A 12 10.31 9.97 -11.44
CA ALA A 12 10.82 10.76 -12.55
C ALA A 12 9.96 10.63 -13.82
N PHE A 13 9.51 9.43 -14.16
CA PHE A 13 8.59 9.20 -15.27
C PHE A 13 7.24 9.88 -15.04
N LYS A 14 6.70 9.82 -13.83
CA LYS A 14 5.47 10.53 -13.48
C LYS A 14 5.61 12.03 -13.62
N ALA A 15 6.70 12.61 -13.10
CA ALA A 15 6.94 14.05 -13.13
C ALA A 15 7.17 14.61 -14.54
N THR A 16 7.85 13.85 -15.39
CA THR A 16 8.34 14.36 -16.69
C THR A 16 7.58 13.80 -17.89
N LEU A 17 7.01 12.61 -17.78
CA LEU A 17 6.30 11.91 -18.85
C LEU A 17 4.82 11.67 -18.56
N PHE A 18 4.35 11.98 -17.35
CA PHE A 18 2.95 11.84 -16.93
C PHE A 18 2.43 10.40 -17.10
N ARG A 19 3.32 9.41 -16.91
CA ARG A 19 2.99 7.99 -17.03
C ARG A 19 3.91 7.15 -16.17
N GLU A 20 3.52 5.90 -15.99
CA GLU A 20 4.45 4.91 -15.44
C GLU A 20 5.46 4.45 -16.53
N PRO A 21 6.69 4.09 -16.14
CA PRO A 21 7.64 3.46 -17.03
C PRO A 21 7.13 2.09 -17.49
N THR A 22 7.47 1.69 -18.71
CA THR A 22 7.33 0.28 -19.11
C THR A 22 8.35 -0.59 -18.36
N ALA A 23 8.13 -1.90 -18.27
CA ALA A 23 9.05 -2.81 -17.59
C ALA A 23 10.49 -2.70 -18.12
N SER A 24 10.68 -2.61 -19.43
CA SER A 24 12.00 -2.45 -20.04
C SER A 24 12.65 -1.08 -19.78
N GLU A 25 11.86 -0.01 -19.70
CA GLU A 25 12.39 1.31 -19.32
C GLU A 25 12.79 1.34 -17.85
N LEU A 26 11.98 0.72 -16.98
CA LEU A 26 12.26 0.61 -15.55
C LEU A 26 13.56 -0.16 -15.32
N GLU A 27 13.69 -1.35 -15.91
CA GLU A 27 14.90 -2.18 -15.82
C GLU A 27 16.14 -1.44 -16.34
N PHE A 28 16.02 -0.76 -17.49
CA PHE A 28 17.12 0.03 -18.06
C PHE A 28 17.60 1.11 -17.10
N TRP A 29 16.70 1.95 -16.59
CA TRP A 29 17.10 3.08 -15.74
C TRP A 29 17.56 2.66 -14.34
N ILE A 30 17.00 1.58 -13.80
CA ILE A 30 17.54 0.95 -12.57
C ILE A 30 18.99 0.52 -12.81
N THR A 31 19.26 -0.17 -13.91
CA THR A 31 20.61 -0.61 -14.27
C THR A 31 21.59 0.57 -14.41
N GLU A 32 21.17 1.69 -15.01
CA GLU A 32 21.99 2.89 -15.13
C GLU A 32 22.29 3.55 -13.76
N LEU A 33 21.30 3.53 -12.84
CA LEU A 33 21.48 4.05 -11.48
C LEU A 33 22.38 3.14 -10.64
N ASP A 34 22.18 1.82 -10.71
CA ASP A 34 22.99 0.82 -10.01
C ASP A 34 24.46 0.87 -10.43
N ASN A 35 24.71 1.03 -11.73
CA ASN A 35 26.06 1.17 -12.27
C ASN A 35 26.64 2.58 -12.09
N SER A 36 25.93 3.50 -11.42
CA SER A 36 26.34 4.90 -11.22
C SER A 36 26.65 5.65 -12.53
N LEU A 37 26.00 5.25 -13.62
CA LEU A 37 26.10 5.92 -14.93
C LEU A 37 25.19 7.15 -15.01
N THR A 38 24.16 7.20 -14.16
CA THR A 38 23.30 8.36 -13.94
C THR A 38 23.04 8.57 -12.44
N THR A 39 22.35 9.66 -12.10
CA THR A 39 21.90 9.94 -10.73
C THR A 39 20.39 10.21 -10.72
N PRO A 40 19.71 10.08 -9.57
CA PRO A 40 18.29 10.43 -9.48
C PRO A 40 18.01 11.86 -9.94
N THR A 41 18.79 12.83 -9.45
CA THR A 41 18.75 14.22 -9.92
C THR A 41 18.92 14.33 -11.44
N ALA A 42 19.87 13.61 -12.03
CA ALA A 42 20.10 13.63 -13.48
C ALA A 42 18.90 13.05 -14.26
N LEU A 43 18.24 12.03 -13.72
CA LEU A 43 17.08 11.41 -14.37
C LEU A 43 15.91 12.39 -14.54
N PHE A 44 15.57 13.16 -13.50
CA PHE A 44 14.56 14.22 -13.59
C PHE A 44 14.95 15.29 -14.63
N LEU A 45 16.22 15.68 -14.66
CA LEU A 45 16.71 16.69 -15.60
C LEU A 45 16.72 16.19 -17.06
N LEU A 46 17.04 14.92 -17.28
CA LEU A 46 16.95 14.28 -18.60
C LEU A 46 15.49 14.24 -19.08
N GLY A 47 14.55 13.85 -18.22
CA GLY A 47 13.13 13.86 -18.54
C GLY A 47 12.61 15.27 -18.87
N ALA A 48 13.04 16.29 -18.12
CA ALA A 48 12.66 17.68 -18.38
C ALA A 48 13.23 18.24 -19.71
N GLN A 49 14.27 17.63 -20.27
CA GLN A 49 14.82 18.01 -21.58
C GLN A 49 14.08 17.36 -22.75
N LEU A 50 13.18 16.42 -22.50
CA LEU A 50 12.43 15.75 -23.55
C LEU A 50 11.50 16.74 -24.27
N PRO A 51 11.37 16.65 -25.62
CA PRO A 51 10.41 17.45 -26.37
C PRO A 51 8.98 17.29 -25.87
N GLU A 52 8.60 16.08 -25.45
CA GLU A 52 7.30 15.75 -24.91
C GLU A 52 7.00 16.54 -23.64
N PHE A 53 7.97 16.66 -22.73
CA PHE A 53 7.82 17.45 -21.51
C PHE A 53 7.53 18.91 -21.84
N ASN A 54 8.36 19.53 -22.68
CA ASN A 54 8.28 20.95 -22.99
C ASN A 54 7.07 21.33 -23.86
N LYS A 55 6.61 20.41 -24.73
CA LYS A 55 5.51 20.69 -25.68
C LYS A 55 4.14 20.24 -25.18
N GLN A 56 4.09 19.35 -24.19
CA GLN A 56 2.83 18.73 -23.76
C GLN A 56 2.67 18.76 -22.23
N ASN A 57 3.56 18.09 -21.48
CA ASN A 57 3.32 17.84 -20.06
C ASN A 57 3.45 19.10 -19.19
N LEU A 58 4.49 19.92 -19.43
CA LEU A 58 4.64 21.20 -18.74
C LEU A 58 3.48 22.16 -19.08
N PRO A 59 3.08 22.36 -20.35
CA PRO A 59 1.89 23.13 -20.68
C PRO A 59 0.60 22.66 -19.98
N ILE A 60 0.39 21.35 -19.80
CA ILE A 60 -0.75 20.84 -19.03
C ILE A 60 -0.65 21.23 -17.57
N ALA A 61 0.52 21.09 -16.96
CA ALA A 61 0.72 21.50 -15.56
C ALA A 61 0.48 23.01 -15.37
N GLN A 62 0.94 23.84 -16.31
CA GLN A 62 0.73 25.28 -16.32
C GLN A 62 -0.75 25.65 -16.49
N LEU A 63 -1.45 24.94 -17.37
CA LEU A 63 -2.88 25.08 -17.60
C LEU A 63 -3.69 24.67 -16.36
N TYR A 64 -3.34 23.54 -15.75
CA TYR A 64 -3.96 23.06 -14.52
C TYR A 64 -3.79 24.07 -13.39
N TYR A 65 -2.58 24.61 -13.20
CA TYR A 65 -2.33 25.67 -12.23
C TYR A 65 -3.13 26.94 -12.55
N THR A 66 -3.22 27.32 -13.82
CA THR A 66 -3.99 28.50 -14.25
C THR A 66 -5.48 28.35 -13.91
N LEU A 67 -6.08 27.21 -14.28
CA LEU A 67 -7.52 26.97 -14.12
C LEU A 67 -7.93 26.62 -12.70
N PHE A 68 -7.06 26.02 -11.89
CA PHE A 68 -7.40 25.57 -10.53
C PHE A 68 -6.64 26.28 -9.39
N ASN A 69 -5.63 27.08 -9.69
CA ASN A 69 -4.73 27.73 -8.72
C ASN A 69 -4.14 26.74 -7.72
N GLN A 70 -3.80 25.58 -8.24
CA GLN A 70 -3.24 24.45 -7.50
C GLN A 70 -2.24 23.74 -8.40
N TYR A 71 -1.14 23.29 -7.81
CA TYR A 71 -0.18 22.46 -8.54
C TYR A 71 -0.80 21.09 -8.80
N ILE A 72 -0.48 20.51 -9.96
CA ILE A 72 -0.96 19.18 -10.33
C ILE A 72 -0.31 18.12 -9.43
N ASN A 73 -1.12 17.18 -8.94
CA ASN A 73 -0.67 16.09 -8.08
C ASN A 73 -0.35 14.84 -8.92
N PRO A 74 0.33 13.82 -8.36
CA PRO A 74 0.78 12.66 -9.11
C PRO A 74 -0.35 11.85 -9.78
N GLN A 75 -1.53 11.77 -9.16
CA GLN A 75 -2.67 11.05 -9.72
C GLN A 75 -3.25 11.79 -10.94
N GLU A 76 -3.40 13.10 -10.84
CA GLU A 76 -3.85 13.97 -11.94
C GLU A 76 -2.86 13.94 -13.10
N MET A 77 -1.55 13.90 -12.83
CA MET A 77 -0.54 13.73 -13.89
C MET A 77 -0.82 12.48 -14.73
N LEU A 78 -1.11 11.34 -14.10
CA LEU A 78 -1.42 10.10 -14.82
C LEU A 78 -2.73 10.18 -15.62
N ILE A 79 -3.76 10.85 -15.08
CA ILE A 79 -5.03 11.07 -15.78
C ILE A 79 -4.80 11.85 -17.08
N TRP A 80 -4.11 12.99 -17.00
CA TRP A 80 -3.87 13.84 -18.15
C TRP A 80 -2.82 13.27 -19.11
N GLY A 81 -1.85 12.52 -18.60
CA GLY A 81 -0.91 11.76 -19.42
C GLY A 81 -1.60 10.68 -20.25
N ASN A 82 -2.55 9.94 -19.66
CA ASN A 82 -3.37 8.98 -20.40
C ASN A 82 -4.23 9.68 -21.48
N ALA A 83 -4.75 10.88 -21.21
CA ALA A 83 -5.48 11.66 -22.22
C ALA A 83 -4.58 11.99 -23.43
N ILE A 84 -3.34 12.41 -23.22
CA ILE A 84 -2.39 12.66 -24.32
C ILE A 84 -2.04 11.38 -25.07
N GLN A 85 -1.77 10.28 -24.36
CA GLN A 85 -1.43 9.00 -24.98
C GLN A 85 -2.54 8.45 -25.86
N THR A 86 -3.79 8.78 -25.53
CA THR A 86 -4.97 8.44 -26.34
C THR A 86 -5.25 9.45 -27.46
N GLY A 87 -4.39 10.45 -27.63
CA GLY A 87 -4.39 11.38 -28.75
C GLY A 87 -5.10 12.72 -28.48
N ALA A 88 -5.42 13.05 -27.23
CA ALA A 88 -6.03 14.34 -26.90
C ALA A 88 -5.07 15.49 -27.19
N SER A 89 -5.57 16.55 -27.83
CA SER A 89 -4.82 17.79 -28.00
C SER A 89 -4.86 18.63 -26.72
N LEU A 90 -3.89 19.55 -26.58
CA LEU A 90 -3.85 20.47 -25.44
C LEU A 90 -5.11 21.35 -25.37
N ASP A 91 -5.66 21.72 -26.53
CA ASP A 91 -6.94 22.45 -26.63
C ASP A 91 -8.13 21.62 -26.13
N GLN A 92 -8.20 20.33 -26.47
CA GLN A 92 -9.23 19.42 -25.95
C GLN A 92 -9.11 19.24 -24.44
N ILE A 93 -7.89 19.14 -23.92
CA ILE A 93 -7.63 19.07 -22.47
C ILE A 93 -8.08 20.36 -21.78
N ALA A 94 -7.77 21.53 -22.35
CA ALA A 94 -8.25 22.81 -21.84
C ALA A 94 -9.77 22.89 -21.79
N MET A 95 -10.46 22.45 -22.85
CA MET A 95 -11.92 22.38 -22.85
C MET A 95 -12.44 21.46 -21.75
N GLN A 96 -11.85 20.28 -21.56
CA GLN A 96 -12.27 19.35 -20.50
C GLN A 96 -12.11 19.96 -19.10
N MET A 97 -11.00 20.65 -18.83
CA MET A 97 -10.79 21.34 -17.56
C MET A 97 -11.79 22.50 -17.37
N LEU A 98 -12.04 23.29 -18.41
CA LEU A 98 -12.95 24.45 -18.37
C LEU A 98 -14.43 24.06 -18.13
N VAL A 99 -14.85 22.87 -18.55
CA VAL A 99 -16.22 22.37 -18.32
C VAL A 99 -16.33 21.48 -17.07
N SER A 100 -15.25 21.31 -16.31
CA SER A 100 -15.25 20.48 -15.11
C SER A 100 -16.02 21.12 -13.95
N ASN A 101 -16.62 20.30 -13.09
CA ASN A 101 -17.27 20.77 -11.85
C ASN A 101 -16.30 21.58 -10.99
N ARG A 102 -15.05 21.15 -10.91
CA ARG A 102 -14.00 21.83 -10.16
C ARG A 102 -13.76 23.26 -10.64
N PHE A 103 -13.75 23.47 -11.95
CA PHE A 103 -13.61 24.82 -12.50
C PHE A 103 -14.86 25.65 -12.22
N SER A 104 -16.05 25.07 -12.36
CA SER A 104 -17.31 25.74 -12.03
C SER A 104 -17.34 26.19 -10.57
N GLU A 105 -17.05 25.30 -9.62
CA GLU A 105 -17.02 25.59 -8.18
C GLU A 105 -16.06 26.72 -7.84
N ARG A 106 -14.88 26.75 -8.48
CA ARG A 106 -13.92 27.85 -8.30
C ARG A 106 -14.47 29.18 -8.82
N MET A 107 -15.21 29.16 -9.93
CA MET A 107 -15.72 30.35 -10.60
C MET A 107 -17.06 30.84 -10.05
N ASP A 108 -17.75 30.06 -9.22
CA ASP A 108 -19.05 30.39 -8.63
C ASP A 108 -19.03 31.63 -7.73
N HIS A 109 -17.84 32.10 -7.32
CA HIS A 109 -17.66 33.32 -6.53
C HIS A 109 -17.60 34.61 -7.36
N TYR A 110 -17.67 34.50 -8.70
CA TYR A 110 -17.58 35.62 -9.63
C TYR A 110 -18.83 35.68 -10.51
N ASP A 111 -19.46 36.85 -10.53
CA ASP A 111 -20.76 37.07 -11.17
C ASP A 111 -20.64 37.35 -12.67
N THR A 112 -19.50 37.89 -13.11
CA THR A 112 -19.27 38.29 -14.50
C THR A 112 -18.11 37.53 -15.16
N LEU A 113 -18.13 37.47 -16.49
CA LEU A 113 -17.03 36.90 -17.28
C LEU A 113 -15.73 37.68 -17.05
N GLU A 114 -15.83 39.00 -16.97
CA GLU A 114 -14.71 39.91 -16.72
C GLU A 114 -14.02 39.62 -15.38
N GLU A 115 -14.81 39.43 -14.31
CA GLU A 115 -14.29 39.06 -12.99
C GLU A 115 -13.62 37.69 -13.01
N ARG A 116 -14.21 36.70 -13.70
CA ARG A 116 -13.63 35.36 -13.85
C ARG A 116 -12.29 35.39 -14.59
N LEU A 117 -12.23 36.08 -15.74
CA LEU A 117 -11.01 36.22 -16.53
C LEU A 117 -9.91 36.94 -15.76
N THR A 118 -10.28 37.99 -15.02
CA THR A 118 -9.36 38.73 -14.15
C THR A 118 -8.84 37.80 -13.04
N ALA A 119 -9.72 37.10 -12.33
CA ALA A 119 -9.33 36.20 -11.26
C ALA A 119 -8.39 35.08 -11.72
N VAL A 120 -8.67 34.46 -12.87
CA VAL A 120 -7.81 33.42 -13.46
C VAL A 120 -6.44 34.02 -13.83
N PHE A 121 -6.40 35.18 -14.48
CA PHE A 121 -5.14 35.82 -14.86
C PHE A 121 -4.29 36.21 -13.65
N GLU A 122 -4.88 36.90 -12.68
CA GLU A 122 -4.15 37.45 -11.54
C GLU A 122 -3.65 36.34 -10.60
N SER A 123 -4.44 35.29 -10.39
CA SER A 123 -4.01 34.14 -9.60
C SER A 123 -2.89 33.34 -10.27
N ALA A 124 -2.97 33.13 -11.58
CA ALA A 124 -1.98 32.34 -12.31
C ALA A 124 -0.64 33.07 -12.47
N THR A 125 -0.66 34.39 -12.65
CA THR A 125 0.53 35.18 -13.01
C THR A 125 1.06 36.04 -11.86
N GLY A 126 0.25 36.30 -10.83
CA GLY A 126 0.54 37.29 -9.80
C GLY A 126 0.53 38.75 -10.30
N GLN A 127 0.14 38.99 -11.55
CA GLN A 127 0.13 40.31 -12.18
C GLN A 127 -1.30 40.83 -12.31
N THR A 128 -1.50 42.15 -12.19
CA THR A 128 -2.79 42.78 -12.47
C THR A 128 -3.12 42.75 -13.95
N LEU A 129 -4.33 42.28 -14.31
CA LEU A 129 -4.77 42.25 -15.69
C LEU A 129 -5.04 43.67 -16.21
N GLN A 130 -4.37 44.07 -17.30
CA GLN A 130 -4.57 45.39 -17.87
C GLN A 130 -5.97 45.51 -18.51
N PRO A 131 -6.68 46.64 -18.33
CA PRO A 131 -8.04 46.82 -18.87
C PRO A 131 -8.14 46.64 -20.39
N ASP A 132 -7.13 47.06 -21.15
CA ASP A 132 -7.12 46.90 -22.61
C ASP A 132 -7.04 45.43 -23.03
N LEU A 133 -6.25 44.62 -22.31
CA LEU A 133 -6.15 43.18 -22.57
C LEU A 133 -7.43 42.44 -22.18
N LEU A 134 -8.04 42.81 -21.05
CA LEU A 134 -9.36 42.28 -20.66
C LEU A 134 -10.41 42.59 -21.72
N LYS A 135 -10.44 43.84 -22.22
CA LYS A 135 -11.34 44.25 -23.28
C LYS A 135 -11.12 43.45 -24.56
N MET A 136 -9.87 43.25 -24.98
CA MET A 136 -9.54 42.43 -26.15
C MET A 136 -10.03 40.98 -25.99
N ALA A 137 -9.85 40.38 -24.82
CA ALA A 137 -10.30 39.01 -24.55
C ALA A 137 -11.83 38.88 -24.60
N VAL A 138 -12.56 39.82 -23.99
CA VAL A 138 -14.03 39.82 -23.98
C VAL A 138 -14.60 40.09 -25.38
N ASP A 139 -14.07 41.09 -26.09
CA ASP A 139 -14.52 41.41 -27.45
C ASP A 139 -14.23 40.22 -28.39
N GLY A 140 -13.09 39.55 -28.23
CA GLY A 140 -12.73 38.36 -29.02
C GLY A 140 -13.57 37.11 -28.73
N LEU A 141 -14.03 36.93 -27.48
CA LEU A 141 -15.01 35.90 -27.15
C LEU A 141 -16.39 36.21 -27.76
N ALA A 142 -16.78 37.49 -27.76
CA ALA A 142 -18.08 37.93 -28.26
C ALA A 142 -18.18 37.82 -29.80
N ASP A 143 -17.10 38.09 -30.52
CA ASP A 143 -17.04 37.96 -31.99
C ASP A 143 -16.60 36.57 -32.49
N GLY A 144 -16.18 35.69 -31.57
CA GLY A 144 -15.76 34.32 -31.85
C GLY A 144 -14.35 34.19 -32.43
N SER A 145 -13.54 35.25 -32.41
CA SER A 145 -12.14 35.22 -32.83
C SER A 145 -11.21 34.57 -31.78
N LEU A 146 -11.66 34.49 -30.53
CA LEU A 146 -10.99 33.78 -29.44
C LEU A 146 -11.96 32.81 -28.77
N SER A 147 -11.44 31.66 -28.34
CA SER A 147 -12.13 30.73 -27.44
C SER A 147 -11.63 30.87 -26.00
N LEU A 148 -12.39 30.33 -25.04
CA LEU A 148 -11.94 30.26 -23.64
C LEU A 148 -10.69 29.38 -23.50
N SER A 149 -10.52 28.35 -24.32
CA SER A 149 -9.31 27.52 -24.33
C SER A 149 -8.11 28.32 -24.85
N ASP A 150 -8.26 29.10 -25.92
CA ASP A 150 -7.19 29.99 -26.42
C ASP A 150 -6.71 30.96 -25.34
N ILE A 151 -7.64 31.56 -24.60
CA ILE A 151 -7.33 32.48 -23.51
C ILE A 151 -6.63 31.73 -22.36
N ALA A 152 -7.18 30.59 -21.91
CA ALA A 152 -6.59 29.81 -20.83
C ALA A 152 -5.16 29.35 -21.15
N LEU A 153 -4.92 28.88 -22.38
CA LEU A 153 -3.60 28.48 -22.85
C LEU A 153 -2.64 29.66 -22.97
N THR A 154 -3.13 30.83 -23.39
CA THR A 154 -2.34 32.05 -23.42
C THR A 154 -1.89 32.46 -22.01
N ILE A 155 -2.79 32.41 -21.02
CA ILE A 155 -2.47 32.71 -19.62
C ILE A 155 -1.50 31.65 -19.06
N ALA A 156 -1.73 30.37 -19.32
CA ALA A 156 -0.85 29.29 -18.89
C ALA A 156 0.60 29.50 -19.35
N ASN A 157 0.81 29.96 -20.58
CA ASN A 157 2.13 30.26 -21.11
C ASN A 157 2.84 31.45 -20.43
N LEU A 158 2.12 32.28 -19.66
CA LEU A 158 2.69 33.39 -18.89
C LEU A 158 3.13 32.96 -17.48
N THR A 159 2.77 31.75 -17.04
CA THR A 159 3.17 31.21 -15.73
C THR A 159 4.67 30.89 -15.68
N ASP A 160 5.26 30.91 -14.49
CA ASP A 160 6.66 30.54 -14.29
C ASP A 160 6.87 29.03 -14.45
N GLY A 161 7.26 28.62 -15.66
CA GLY A 161 7.52 27.22 -15.99
C GLY A 161 8.59 26.55 -15.12
N ILE A 162 9.54 27.30 -14.53
CA ILE A 162 10.53 26.73 -13.60
C ILE A 162 9.84 26.36 -12.29
N THR A 163 9.06 27.27 -11.71
CA THR A 163 8.29 26.98 -10.49
C THR A 163 7.32 25.82 -10.70
N ILE A 164 6.58 25.79 -11.82
CA ILE A 164 5.68 24.67 -12.15
C ILE A 164 6.48 23.36 -12.30
N GLY A 165 7.61 23.37 -13.00
CA GLY A 165 8.46 22.19 -13.16
C GLY A 165 9.00 21.64 -11.83
N LEU A 166 9.46 22.52 -10.93
CA LEU A 166 9.89 22.14 -9.59
C LEU A 166 8.72 21.55 -8.77
N ALA A 167 7.52 22.10 -8.92
CA ALA A 167 6.32 21.56 -8.28
C ALA A 167 5.99 20.14 -8.75
N LEU A 168 6.21 19.80 -10.03
CA LEU A 168 6.02 18.43 -10.54
C LEU A 168 6.98 17.44 -9.85
N VAL A 169 8.25 17.82 -9.75
CA VAL A 169 9.28 17.00 -9.09
C VAL A 169 8.98 16.86 -7.61
N HIS A 170 8.64 17.94 -6.92
CA HIS A 170 8.26 17.89 -5.50
C HIS A 170 7.00 17.04 -5.28
N SER A 171 5.92 17.28 -6.03
CA SER A 171 4.66 16.54 -5.90
C SER A 171 4.86 15.03 -6.06
N THR A 172 5.72 14.60 -6.98
CA THR A 172 5.97 13.18 -7.24
C THR A 172 6.95 12.55 -6.26
N LEU A 173 8.01 13.26 -5.84
CA LEU A 173 8.96 12.74 -4.86
C LEU A 173 8.27 12.51 -3.50
N TYR A 174 7.43 13.46 -3.07
CA TYR A 174 6.75 13.42 -1.77
C TYR A 174 5.35 12.79 -1.82
N ASP A 175 4.82 12.46 -3.00
CA ASP A 175 3.45 11.95 -3.21
C ASP A 175 2.35 12.87 -2.62
N VAL A 176 2.50 14.18 -2.82
CA VAL A 176 1.58 15.22 -2.30
C VAL A 176 1.12 16.18 -3.40
N THR A 177 0.12 17.00 -3.07
CA THR A 177 -0.15 18.23 -3.84
C THR A 177 0.76 19.32 -3.29
N THR A 178 1.78 19.71 -4.07
CA THR A 178 2.71 20.78 -3.69
C THR A 178 1.98 22.10 -3.45
N THR A 179 2.47 22.90 -2.50
CA THR A 179 2.02 24.26 -2.20
C THR A 179 3.14 25.28 -2.46
N ASP A 180 2.79 26.56 -2.55
CA ASP A 180 3.81 27.62 -2.68
C ASP A 180 4.80 27.62 -1.51
N THR A 181 4.34 27.26 -0.31
CA THR A 181 5.16 27.16 0.91
C THR A 181 6.24 26.09 0.78
N ASP A 182 5.91 24.94 0.16
CA ASP A 182 6.87 23.84 -0.03
C ASP A 182 8.00 24.23 -0.98
N LEU A 183 7.73 25.18 -1.88
CA LEU A 183 8.70 25.73 -2.83
C LEU A 183 9.41 26.98 -2.30
N GLN A 184 9.10 27.44 -1.08
CA GLN A 184 9.79 28.55 -0.45
C GLN A 184 11.21 28.12 -0.03
N GLY A 185 12.21 28.86 -0.48
CA GLY A 185 13.62 28.59 -0.17
C GLY A 185 14.36 27.78 -1.24
N LEU A 186 13.64 27.22 -2.22
CA LEU A 186 14.29 26.60 -3.38
C LEU A 186 14.89 27.65 -4.32
N THR A 187 16.02 27.30 -4.93
CA THR A 187 16.67 28.09 -5.97
C THR A 187 15.87 27.99 -7.27
N LYS A 188 15.07 29.02 -7.53
CA LYS A 188 14.22 29.13 -8.74
C LYS A 188 14.95 29.73 -9.96
N SER A 189 16.20 30.16 -9.82
CA SER A 189 16.99 30.74 -10.92
C SER A 189 17.71 29.70 -11.79
N ASP A 190 17.90 28.47 -11.30
CA ASP A 190 18.44 27.35 -12.06
C ASP A 190 17.68 26.08 -11.67
N VAL A 191 16.94 25.51 -12.62
CA VAL A 191 16.13 24.30 -12.41
C VAL A 191 16.95 23.12 -11.91
N ARG A 192 18.25 23.04 -12.27
CA ARG A 192 19.13 21.96 -11.82
C ARG A 192 19.41 22.05 -10.33
N ILE A 193 19.61 23.27 -9.83
CA ILE A 193 19.83 23.51 -8.41
C ILE A 193 18.54 23.22 -7.65
N GLY A 194 17.39 23.72 -8.12
CA GLY A 194 16.11 23.44 -7.48
C GLY A 194 15.76 21.95 -7.44
N VAL A 195 15.97 21.19 -8.53
CA VAL A 195 15.76 19.73 -8.54
C VAL A 195 16.72 19.03 -7.58
N ALA A 196 18.00 19.42 -7.56
CA ALA A 196 18.97 18.86 -6.63
C ALA A 196 18.60 19.16 -5.17
N GLU A 197 18.13 20.36 -4.83
CA GLU A 197 17.69 20.72 -3.48
C GLU A 197 16.48 19.88 -3.02
N ILE A 198 15.53 19.61 -3.91
CA ILE A 198 14.38 18.72 -3.64
C ILE A 198 14.88 17.27 -3.45
N ALA A 199 15.72 16.78 -4.36
CA ALA A 199 16.22 15.40 -4.34
C ALA A 199 17.21 15.13 -3.21
N GLN A 200 17.95 16.15 -2.75
CA GLN A 200 18.99 16.02 -1.71
C GLN A 200 18.44 15.47 -0.40
N GLN A 201 17.19 15.78 -0.03
CA GLN A 201 16.55 15.21 1.17
C GLN A 201 16.37 13.68 1.08
N PHE A 202 16.43 13.15 -0.14
CA PHE A 202 16.37 11.73 -0.42
C PHE A 202 17.73 11.11 -0.75
N GLU A 203 18.73 11.92 -1.07
CA GLU A 203 20.10 11.47 -1.40
C GLU A 203 21.06 11.48 -0.19
N GLN A 204 20.73 12.10 0.95
CA GLN A 204 21.60 12.12 2.14
C GLN A 204 21.62 10.78 2.88
N ALA A 205 22.70 10.02 2.71
CA ALA A 205 23.07 8.86 3.54
C ALA A 205 23.92 9.30 4.74
N ALA A 206 23.58 8.82 5.94
CA ALA A 206 24.58 8.59 6.97
C ALA A 206 25.57 7.50 6.47
N PRO A 207 26.84 7.50 6.92
CA PRO A 207 27.81 6.50 6.48
C PRO A 207 27.28 5.08 6.71
N ILE A 208 27.53 4.20 5.74
CA ILE A 208 27.24 2.76 5.82
C ILE A 208 28.06 2.21 6.98
N GLU A 209 27.43 1.99 8.13
CA GLU A 209 28.02 1.16 9.17
C GLU A 209 27.92 -0.30 8.73
N ALA A 210 29.00 -1.05 8.89
CA ALA A 210 29.10 -2.44 8.47
C ALA A 210 28.08 -3.37 9.16
N ASP A 211 27.43 -2.89 10.22
CA ASP A 211 26.38 -3.56 10.99
C ASP A 211 24.99 -2.95 10.72
N SER A 212 24.67 -2.60 9.48
CA SER A 212 23.34 -2.08 9.09
C SER A 212 22.44 -3.17 8.49
N LEU A 213 21.13 -2.92 8.48
CA LEU A 213 20.14 -3.78 7.81
C LEU A 213 20.55 -4.04 6.37
N ARG A 214 20.47 -5.27 5.90
CA ARG A 214 20.72 -5.59 4.50
C ARG A 214 19.96 -6.85 4.09
N GLU A 215 19.69 -6.98 2.81
CA GLU A 215 19.29 -8.25 2.22
C GLU A 215 20.51 -8.92 1.57
N GLU A 216 20.66 -10.22 1.80
CA GLU A 216 21.69 -11.05 1.18
C GLU A 216 21.14 -12.45 0.86
N GLY A 217 20.90 -12.72 -0.41
CA GLY A 217 20.51 -14.06 -0.87
C GLY A 217 19.08 -14.46 -0.48
N GLY A 218 18.19 -13.47 -0.34
CA GLY A 218 16.81 -13.66 0.09
C GLY A 218 16.60 -13.54 1.60
N GLU A 219 17.66 -13.39 2.38
CA GLU A 219 17.56 -13.25 3.84
C GLU A 219 17.70 -11.78 4.27
N LEU A 220 16.78 -11.31 5.12
CA LEU A 220 16.92 -10.02 5.81
C LEU A 220 17.84 -10.16 7.01
N LEU A 221 19.01 -9.53 6.93
CA LEU A 221 20.03 -9.55 7.96
C LEU A 221 19.94 -8.28 8.83
N PHE A 222 19.87 -8.50 10.14
CA PHE A 222 19.80 -7.44 11.15
C PHE A 222 21.20 -7.06 11.70
N PRO A 223 21.35 -5.84 12.27
CA PRO A 223 22.54 -5.44 13.02
C PRO A 223 22.80 -6.38 14.21
N HIS A 224 24.09 -6.57 14.54
CA HIS A 224 24.47 -7.45 15.65
C HIS A 224 24.09 -6.90 17.04
N GLU A 225 24.00 -5.57 17.21
CA GLU A 225 23.67 -4.95 18.50
C GLU A 225 22.15 -4.94 18.80
N GLY A 226 21.30 -5.35 17.84
CA GLY A 226 19.85 -5.24 17.96
C GLY A 226 19.36 -3.78 17.99
N TYR A 227 18.13 -3.57 18.45
CA TYR A 227 17.53 -2.24 18.61
C TYR A 227 16.79 -2.12 19.94
N ASP A 228 16.92 -0.99 20.63
CA ASP A 228 16.07 -0.66 21.78
C ASP A 228 14.80 0.08 21.32
N ALA A 229 14.08 -0.51 20.36
CA ALA A 229 12.94 0.11 19.67
C ALA A 229 12.02 -0.93 19.01
N HIS A 230 10.82 -0.50 18.63
CA HIS A 230 9.86 -1.31 17.88
C HIS A 230 10.28 -1.36 16.41
N LEU A 231 10.66 -2.55 15.94
CA LEU A 231 10.96 -2.81 14.54
C LEU A 231 9.71 -3.28 13.80
N THR A 232 9.38 -2.64 12.69
CA THR A 232 8.36 -3.10 11.75
C THR A 232 9.01 -3.42 10.42
N VAL A 233 8.80 -4.64 9.91
CA VAL A 233 9.19 -5.07 8.57
C VAL A 233 7.91 -5.26 7.76
N ASP A 234 7.74 -4.49 6.69
CA ASP A 234 6.57 -4.53 5.81
C ASP A 234 7.02 -4.88 4.40
N LEU A 235 7.07 -6.18 4.10
CA LEU A 235 7.49 -6.71 2.81
C LEU A 235 6.49 -6.36 1.71
N LYS A 236 5.18 -6.38 2.03
CA LYS A 236 4.11 -6.01 1.09
C LYS A 236 4.29 -4.60 0.52
N ASN A 237 4.72 -3.65 1.33
CA ASN A 237 4.95 -2.27 0.90
C ASN A 237 6.43 -1.92 0.71
N ASN A 238 7.35 -2.89 0.82
CA ASN A 238 8.80 -2.71 0.74
C ASN A 238 9.33 -1.63 1.70
N ARG A 239 8.98 -1.71 2.98
CA ARG A 239 9.36 -0.72 4.00
C ARG A 239 9.83 -1.38 5.30
N ILE A 240 10.76 -0.73 5.99
CA ILE A 240 11.11 -1.06 7.38
C ILE A 240 10.96 0.22 8.21
N PHE A 241 10.54 0.10 9.46
CA PHE A 241 10.45 1.20 10.42
C PHE A 241 11.05 0.81 11.76
N LEU A 242 11.68 1.78 12.44
CA LEU A 242 12.12 1.68 13.82
C LEU A 242 11.44 2.80 14.61
N ASP A 243 10.56 2.48 15.56
CA ASP A 243 9.71 3.46 16.25
C ASP A 243 8.98 4.43 15.28
N GLN A 244 8.44 3.88 14.20
CA GLN A 244 7.79 4.61 13.09
C GLN A 244 8.74 5.43 12.20
N GLU A 245 10.03 5.48 12.49
CA GLU A 245 11.03 6.11 11.64
C GLU A 245 11.50 5.15 10.54
N PRO A 246 11.34 5.48 9.25
CA PRO A 246 11.72 4.60 8.15
C PRO A 246 13.20 4.22 8.20
N GLN A 247 13.47 2.92 8.08
CA GLN A 247 14.80 2.33 7.95
C GLN A 247 15.04 1.84 6.53
N TRP A 248 16.32 1.68 6.18
CA TRP A 248 16.74 1.36 4.83
C TRP A 248 17.78 0.25 4.85
N LEU A 249 17.75 -0.59 3.82
CA LEU A 249 18.81 -1.57 3.59
C LEU A 249 20.08 -0.86 3.13
N SER A 250 21.23 -1.30 3.64
CA SER A 250 22.54 -0.88 3.17
C SER A 250 22.97 -1.61 1.90
N SER A 251 22.42 -2.80 1.65
CA SER A 251 22.49 -3.53 0.38
C SER A 251 21.29 -4.46 0.20
N GLY A 252 21.03 -4.87 -1.04
CA GLY A 252 19.91 -5.75 -1.38
C GLY A 252 18.57 -5.04 -1.49
N GLU A 253 17.49 -5.80 -1.70
CA GLU A 253 16.13 -5.27 -1.88
C GLU A 253 15.11 -6.03 -1.03
N LEU A 254 14.18 -5.31 -0.40
CA LEU A 254 13.11 -5.95 0.40
C LEU A 254 12.19 -6.85 -0.44
N SER A 255 12.03 -6.55 -1.73
CA SER A 255 11.26 -7.39 -2.65
C SER A 255 11.92 -8.73 -2.97
N HIS A 256 13.19 -8.93 -2.59
CA HIS A 256 13.87 -10.20 -2.71
C HIS A 256 13.88 -11.00 -1.42
N VAL A 257 13.45 -10.41 -0.29
CA VAL A 257 13.43 -11.10 1.00
C VAL A 257 12.35 -12.18 0.97
N ASP A 258 12.80 -13.42 1.11
CA ASP A 258 11.94 -14.60 1.33
C ASP A 258 12.13 -15.21 2.72
N THR A 259 13.13 -14.74 3.47
CA THR A 259 13.47 -15.26 4.80
C THR A 259 13.77 -14.12 5.77
N ILE A 260 13.08 -14.12 6.91
CA ILE A 260 13.39 -13.25 8.06
C ILE A 260 13.72 -14.14 9.25
N ASP A 261 14.98 -14.11 9.68
CA ASP A 261 15.43 -14.82 10.87
C ASP A 261 15.64 -13.84 12.03
N ALA A 262 14.66 -13.76 12.93
CA ALA A 262 14.68 -12.85 14.08
C ALA A 262 15.02 -13.55 15.40
N ARG A 263 15.51 -14.80 15.37
CA ARG A 263 15.77 -15.58 16.61
C ARG A 263 16.76 -14.89 17.55
N ASP A 264 17.83 -14.35 16.97
CA ASP A 264 18.88 -13.64 17.71
C ASP A 264 18.62 -12.12 17.80
N LEU A 265 17.48 -11.63 17.27
CA LEU A 265 17.18 -10.21 17.20
C LEU A 265 16.66 -9.69 18.55
N VAL A 266 17.39 -8.75 19.14
CA VAL A 266 16.96 -8.03 20.34
C VAL A 266 16.21 -6.77 19.93
N VAL A 267 14.90 -6.73 20.18
CA VAL A 267 14.00 -5.59 19.96
C VAL A 267 12.99 -5.45 21.09
N THR A 268 12.41 -4.27 21.29
CA THR A 268 11.30 -4.12 22.25
C THR A 268 10.01 -4.77 21.73
N GLN A 269 9.82 -4.74 20.40
CA GLN A 269 8.74 -5.41 19.68
C GLN A 269 9.16 -5.63 18.22
N LEU A 270 8.73 -6.75 17.63
CA LEU A 270 8.83 -7.00 16.19
C LEU A 270 7.42 -7.11 15.58
N SER A 271 7.19 -6.41 14.48
CA SER A 271 6.00 -6.58 13.65
C SER A 271 6.41 -6.91 12.22
N ILE A 272 5.85 -7.99 11.68
CA ILE A 272 6.10 -8.44 10.31
C ILE A 272 4.79 -8.40 9.52
N TYR A 273 4.82 -7.74 8.37
CA TYR A 273 3.82 -7.88 7.31
C TYR A 273 4.51 -8.58 6.14
N GLY A 274 4.13 -9.84 5.88
CA GLY A 274 4.64 -10.58 4.72
C GLY A 274 3.99 -10.13 3.43
N SER A 275 4.38 -10.75 2.32
CA SER A 275 4.05 -10.28 0.98
C SER A 275 2.97 -11.15 0.31
N TYR A 276 3.04 -11.30 -1.01
CA TYR A 276 2.22 -12.22 -1.79
C TYR A 276 3.01 -13.44 -2.26
N HIS A 277 4.30 -13.53 -1.89
CA HIS A 277 5.16 -14.68 -2.15
C HIS A 277 5.24 -15.57 -0.92
N ASP A 278 5.73 -16.80 -1.10
CA ASP A 278 5.96 -17.72 0.01
C ASP A 278 7.24 -17.32 0.77
N GLU A 279 7.11 -17.05 2.06
CA GLU A 279 8.19 -16.61 2.95
C GLU A 279 8.41 -17.54 4.15
N ARG A 280 9.58 -17.39 4.80
CA ARG A 280 9.91 -18.07 6.06
C ARG A 280 10.21 -17.05 7.14
N PHE A 281 9.48 -17.11 8.24
CA PHE A 281 9.71 -16.24 9.40
C PHE A 281 10.11 -17.07 10.62
N TYR A 282 11.19 -16.65 11.27
CA TYR A 282 11.57 -17.14 12.58
C TYR A 282 11.38 -16.01 13.58
N ALA A 283 10.47 -16.20 14.54
CA ALA A 283 10.11 -15.20 15.54
C ALA A 283 11.23 -14.98 16.58
N THR A 284 11.14 -13.86 17.29
CA THR A 284 12.04 -13.50 18.39
C THR A 284 11.77 -14.32 19.65
N GLU A 285 12.72 -14.34 20.59
CA GLU A 285 12.50 -14.92 21.92
C GLU A 285 11.52 -14.13 22.80
N THR A 286 11.21 -12.87 22.46
CA THR A 286 10.34 -11.98 23.26
C THR A 286 8.90 -11.91 22.77
N GLY A 287 8.61 -12.50 21.61
CA GLY A 287 7.30 -12.49 20.95
C GLY A 287 7.26 -11.56 19.74
N THR A 288 6.58 -12.01 18.70
CA THR A 288 6.49 -11.35 17.39
C THR A 288 5.04 -11.23 16.97
N TRP A 289 4.69 -10.07 16.42
CA TRP A 289 3.42 -9.86 15.72
C TRP A 289 3.62 -10.15 14.23
N ILE A 290 2.85 -11.08 13.66
CA ILE A 290 3.02 -11.53 12.27
C ILE A 290 1.66 -11.49 11.56
N GLN A 291 1.61 -10.77 10.45
CA GLN A 291 0.58 -10.92 9.43
C GLN A 291 1.25 -11.37 8.14
N ALA A 292 1.18 -12.67 7.86
CA ALA A 292 1.96 -13.35 6.84
C ALA A 292 1.58 -12.94 5.41
N GLY A 293 0.28 -12.75 5.13
CA GLY A 293 -0.18 -12.24 3.85
C GLY A 293 -0.72 -13.36 2.98
N ASN A 294 -0.51 -13.28 1.66
CA ASN A 294 -1.17 -14.21 0.71
C ASN A 294 -0.33 -15.41 0.31
N GLY A 295 0.99 -15.38 0.59
CA GLY A 295 1.89 -16.51 0.39
C GLY A 295 1.49 -17.74 1.21
N ASN A 296 2.02 -18.91 0.87
CA ASN A 296 1.93 -20.07 1.75
C ASN A 296 3.19 -20.10 2.62
N ASP A 297 3.12 -19.39 3.75
CA ASP A 297 4.31 -19.07 4.52
C ASP A 297 4.64 -20.16 5.54
N ILE A 298 5.91 -20.23 5.94
CA ILE A 298 6.37 -21.13 7.01
C ILE A 298 6.81 -20.27 8.18
N LEU A 299 6.03 -20.32 9.26
CA LEU A 299 6.21 -19.50 10.44
C LEU A 299 6.73 -20.37 11.58
N PHE A 300 7.85 -19.99 12.19
CA PHE A 300 8.40 -20.66 13.37
C PHE A 300 8.27 -19.72 14.57
N GLY A 301 7.41 -20.10 15.52
CA GLY A 301 7.27 -19.41 16.78
C GLY A 301 8.54 -19.48 17.64
N GLY A 302 8.73 -18.47 18.47
CA GLY A 302 9.80 -18.36 19.44
C GLY A 302 9.36 -18.81 20.84
N ASP A 303 10.19 -18.50 21.83
CA ASP A 303 9.86 -18.76 23.24
C ASP A 303 8.88 -17.73 23.83
N GLY A 304 8.79 -16.55 23.20
CA GLY A 304 7.89 -15.47 23.60
C GLY A 304 6.44 -15.71 23.16
N GLN A 305 5.53 -14.86 23.62
CA GLN A 305 4.13 -14.92 23.19
C GLN A 305 4.01 -14.29 21.79
N ASP A 306 3.89 -15.14 20.77
CA ASP A 306 3.72 -14.70 19.38
C ASP A 306 2.24 -14.46 19.05
N GLN A 307 1.99 -13.56 18.10
CA GLN A 307 0.64 -13.23 17.62
C GLN A 307 0.58 -13.37 16.11
N TYR A 308 -0.25 -14.28 15.63
CA TYR A 308 -0.47 -14.56 14.21
C TYR A 308 -1.82 -13.97 13.79
N VAL A 309 -1.78 -12.95 12.95
CA VAL A 309 -2.95 -12.16 12.57
C VAL A 309 -3.46 -12.54 11.19
N PHE A 310 -4.72 -12.97 11.15
CA PHE A 310 -5.38 -13.34 9.91
C PHE A 310 -6.01 -12.12 9.22
N GLU A 311 -5.96 -12.10 7.90
CA GLU A 311 -6.64 -11.14 7.03
C GLU A 311 -8.17 -11.23 7.13
N SER A 312 -8.80 -10.09 6.84
CA SER A 312 -10.27 -9.95 6.89
C SER A 312 -11.04 -10.81 5.86
N ASP A 313 -10.36 -11.17 4.76
CA ASP A 313 -10.86 -12.11 3.76
C ASP A 313 -10.03 -13.40 3.85
N ALA A 314 -10.71 -14.53 4.05
CA ALA A 314 -10.09 -15.85 4.14
C ALA A 314 -9.17 -16.14 2.95
N ARG A 315 -9.50 -15.67 1.75
CA ARG A 315 -8.71 -15.88 0.53
C ARG A 315 -7.40 -15.11 0.50
N LEU A 316 -7.22 -14.14 1.39
CA LEU A 316 -6.00 -13.33 1.48
C LEU A 316 -4.96 -13.90 2.45
N ASN A 317 -5.26 -14.95 3.21
CA ASN A 317 -4.38 -15.53 4.23
C ASN A 317 -3.36 -16.57 3.73
N GLY A 318 -3.43 -16.98 2.46
CA GLY A 318 -2.66 -18.13 2.01
C GLY A 318 -2.95 -19.41 2.81
N LEU A 319 -2.07 -20.41 2.70
CA LEU A 319 -2.09 -21.62 3.51
C LEU A 319 -0.81 -21.72 4.35
N ASP A 320 -0.72 -20.85 5.35
CA ASP A 320 0.44 -20.75 6.22
C ASP A 320 0.59 -21.96 7.14
N THR A 321 1.83 -22.34 7.44
CA THR A 321 2.16 -23.37 8.43
C THR A 321 2.88 -22.77 9.61
N ILE A 322 2.25 -22.82 10.78
CA ILE A 322 2.76 -22.27 12.05
C ILE A 322 3.35 -23.39 12.90
N HIS A 323 4.68 -23.48 12.94
CA HIS A 323 5.41 -24.38 13.81
C HIS A 323 5.62 -23.80 15.21
N SER A 324 5.77 -24.69 16.19
CA SER A 324 6.06 -24.35 17.60
C SER A 324 4.98 -23.50 18.30
N PHE A 325 3.74 -23.50 17.81
CA PHE A 325 2.64 -22.77 18.45
C PHE A 325 2.41 -23.25 19.90
N GLN A 326 2.55 -22.35 20.86
CA GLN A 326 2.39 -22.63 22.28
C GLN A 326 0.93 -22.51 22.72
N LEU A 327 0.32 -23.63 23.11
CA LEU A 327 -1.06 -23.66 23.61
C LEU A 327 -1.15 -23.30 25.09
N GLY A 328 -2.30 -22.75 25.49
CA GLY A 328 -2.66 -22.49 26.88
C GLY A 328 -2.39 -21.05 27.35
N ALA A 329 -2.68 -20.79 28.62
CA ALA A 329 -2.57 -19.46 29.20
C ALA A 329 -1.13 -18.92 29.14
N GLY A 330 -0.95 -17.77 28.49
CA GLY A 330 0.36 -17.15 28.27
C GLY A 330 1.17 -17.75 27.10
N GLY A 331 0.59 -18.68 26.35
CA GLY A 331 1.11 -19.12 25.05
C GLY A 331 0.70 -18.19 23.92
N ASP A 332 0.91 -18.64 22.69
CA ASP A 332 0.73 -17.87 21.46
C ASP A 332 -0.73 -17.55 21.17
N VAL A 333 -0.94 -16.56 20.30
CA VAL A 333 -2.25 -16.01 19.96
C VAL A 333 -2.53 -16.17 18.47
N LEU A 334 -3.66 -16.78 18.13
CA LEU A 334 -4.27 -16.70 16.81
C LEU A 334 -5.28 -15.55 16.83
N ASP A 335 -4.98 -14.47 16.13
CA ASP A 335 -5.83 -13.28 16.08
C ASP A 335 -6.73 -13.32 14.86
N PHE A 336 -8.02 -13.57 15.12
CA PHE A 336 -9.07 -13.62 14.12
C PHE A 336 -9.93 -12.36 14.11
N SER A 337 -9.55 -11.33 14.86
CA SER A 337 -10.35 -10.11 15.06
C SER A 337 -10.73 -9.42 13.74
N LYS A 338 -9.84 -9.43 12.73
CA LYS A 338 -10.15 -8.90 11.39
C LYS A 338 -11.12 -9.80 10.61
N LEU A 339 -10.95 -11.13 10.70
CA LEU A 339 -11.74 -12.12 9.97
C LEU A 339 -13.18 -12.21 10.51
N LEU A 340 -13.30 -12.25 11.85
CA LEU A 340 -14.54 -12.46 12.59
C LEU A 340 -15.21 -11.16 13.08
N GLN A 341 -14.49 -10.02 13.08
CA GLN A 341 -14.88 -8.72 13.65
C GLN A 341 -15.05 -8.70 15.18
N ALA A 342 -15.45 -9.83 15.77
CA ALA A 342 -15.46 -10.09 17.21
C ALA A 342 -15.25 -11.59 17.45
N THR A 343 -14.16 -11.95 18.13
CA THR A 343 -13.82 -13.34 18.44
C THR A 343 -14.54 -13.79 19.72
N ASP A 344 -15.31 -14.88 19.63
CA ASP A 344 -16.04 -15.51 20.73
C ASP A 344 -15.41 -16.86 21.07
N THR A 345 -14.92 -16.99 22.30
CA THR A 345 -14.22 -18.17 22.81
C THR A 345 -15.05 -19.01 23.79
N SER A 346 -16.35 -18.74 23.93
CA SER A 346 -17.21 -19.45 24.89
C SER A 346 -17.33 -20.96 24.64
N ASN A 347 -17.08 -21.43 23.41
CA ASN A 347 -17.19 -22.83 23.00
C ASN A 347 -15.86 -23.49 22.57
N ILE A 348 -14.70 -23.00 23.03
CA ILE A 348 -13.36 -23.50 22.62
C ILE A 348 -13.00 -24.91 23.12
N ALA A 349 -13.84 -25.53 23.96
CA ALA A 349 -13.60 -26.89 24.43
C ALA A 349 -13.64 -27.88 23.26
N THR A 350 -12.57 -28.66 23.09
CA THR A 350 -12.43 -29.63 21.99
C THR A 350 -13.57 -30.66 21.97
N GLN A 351 -14.32 -30.70 20.88
CA GLN A 351 -15.35 -31.71 20.63
C GLN A 351 -14.77 -32.92 19.91
N SER A 352 -15.35 -34.11 20.13
CA SER A 352 -14.94 -35.33 19.44
C SER A 352 -15.92 -35.69 18.33
N LEU A 353 -15.42 -35.93 17.12
CA LEU A 353 -16.22 -36.43 16.00
C LEU A 353 -16.92 -37.76 16.34
N ASN A 354 -16.29 -38.59 17.19
CA ASN A 354 -16.82 -39.89 17.59
C ASN A 354 -17.87 -39.81 18.71
N ASN A 355 -18.08 -38.64 19.30
CA ASN A 355 -19.10 -38.41 20.33
C ASN A 355 -19.76 -37.03 20.11
N PRO A 356 -20.59 -36.90 19.06
CA PRO A 356 -21.19 -35.63 18.68
C PRO A 356 -22.15 -35.14 19.77
N ASN A 357 -21.96 -33.90 20.21
CA ASN A 357 -22.78 -33.26 21.24
C ASN A 357 -23.82 -32.28 20.66
N ASN A 358 -23.81 -32.07 19.33
CA ASN A 358 -24.64 -31.07 18.66
C ASN A 358 -24.55 -29.69 19.34
N GLN A 359 -23.31 -29.23 19.59
CA GLN A 359 -23.03 -28.02 20.35
C GLN A 359 -23.53 -26.79 19.58
N ALA A 360 -24.31 -25.95 20.26
CA ALA A 360 -24.75 -24.67 19.70
C ALA A 360 -23.58 -23.68 19.62
N TRP A 361 -23.60 -22.82 18.60
CA TRP A 361 -22.57 -21.82 18.35
C TRP A 361 -23.20 -20.55 17.75
N SER A 362 -22.46 -19.44 17.79
CA SER A 362 -22.89 -18.13 17.32
C SER A 362 -21.88 -17.50 16.36
N ASN A 363 -22.27 -16.41 15.70
CA ASN A 363 -21.35 -15.62 14.89
C ASN A 363 -20.13 -15.17 15.70
N GLY A 364 -18.94 -15.32 15.12
CA GLY A 364 -17.66 -14.99 15.74
C GLY A 364 -17.04 -16.14 16.56
N GLN A 365 -17.67 -17.32 16.61
CA GLN A 365 -17.19 -18.40 17.46
C GLN A 365 -15.90 -19.04 16.93
N VAL A 366 -14.96 -19.33 17.83
CA VAL A 366 -13.90 -20.31 17.63
C VAL A 366 -14.36 -21.68 18.14
N LEU A 367 -14.33 -22.68 17.26
CA LEU A 367 -14.75 -24.04 17.52
C LEU A 367 -13.57 -24.99 17.32
N VAL A 368 -13.47 -26.01 18.17
CA VAL A 368 -12.35 -26.95 18.13
C VAL A 368 -12.88 -28.37 18.06
N THR A 369 -12.39 -29.17 17.11
CA THR A 369 -12.78 -30.58 17.01
C THR A 369 -11.61 -31.50 16.66
N GLN A 370 -11.75 -32.77 17.00
CA GLN A 370 -10.80 -33.81 16.67
C GLN A 370 -11.52 -35.05 16.13
N GLY A 371 -10.90 -35.73 15.19
CA GLY A 371 -11.50 -36.86 14.47
C GLY A 371 -10.55 -37.48 13.47
N PHE A 372 -11.07 -38.37 12.63
CA PHE A 372 -10.36 -38.90 11.46
C PHE A 372 -11.06 -38.41 10.20
N GLY A 373 -10.30 -38.02 9.17
CA GLY A 373 -10.85 -37.47 7.93
C GLY A 373 -11.50 -36.10 8.18
N LEU A 374 -10.68 -35.14 8.62
CA LEU A 374 -11.06 -33.74 8.78
C LEU A 374 -10.12 -32.86 7.93
N ASP A 375 -9.91 -33.28 6.68
CA ASP A 375 -8.88 -32.76 5.79
C ASP A 375 -9.44 -32.05 4.53
N SER A 376 -10.77 -31.98 4.41
CA SER A 376 -11.44 -31.37 3.26
C SER A 376 -12.63 -30.48 3.66
N PRO A 377 -12.93 -29.43 2.87
CA PRO A 377 -14.12 -28.59 3.09
C PRO A 377 -15.43 -29.38 3.20
N GLU A 378 -15.58 -30.47 2.44
CA GLU A 378 -16.74 -31.35 2.47
C GLU A 378 -16.91 -32.07 3.81
N GLU A 379 -15.83 -32.53 4.42
CA GLU A 379 -15.84 -33.18 5.73
C GLU A 379 -16.08 -32.16 6.84
N ILE A 380 -15.48 -30.98 6.74
CA ILE A 380 -15.71 -29.89 7.69
C ILE A 380 -17.17 -29.42 7.66
N ALA A 381 -17.78 -29.31 6.47
CA ALA A 381 -19.20 -28.98 6.35
C ALA A 381 -20.11 -30.01 7.04
N GLN A 382 -19.76 -31.30 7.01
CA GLN A 382 -20.53 -32.38 7.66
C GLN A 382 -20.50 -32.32 9.20
N LEU A 383 -19.59 -31.55 9.79
CA LEU A 383 -19.55 -31.32 11.24
C LEU A 383 -20.76 -30.54 11.75
N PHE A 384 -21.52 -29.91 10.86
CA PHE A 384 -22.69 -29.10 11.18
C PHE A 384 -23.97 -29.81 10.76
N GLY A 385 -24.97 -29.81 11.64
CA GLY A 385 -26.28 -30.38 11.33
C GLY A 385 -26.87 -31.22 12.46
N ASN A 386 -28.08 -31.73 12.22
CA ASN A 386 -28.77 -32.52 13.22
C ASN A 386 -28.06 -33.86 13.47
N GLY A 387 -27.56 -34.05 14.69
CA GLY A 387 -26.81 -35.25 15.08
C GLY A 387 -25.31 -35.16 14.77
N SER A 388 -24.83 -34.04 14.24
CA SER A 388 -23.41 -33.75 14.02
C SER A 388 -22.76 -33.15 15.28
N VAL A 389 -21.47 -32.84 15.19
CA VAL A 389 -20.68 -32.29 16.31
C VAL A 389 -21.21 -30.93 16.73
N PHE A 390 -21.48 -30.06 15.77
CA PHE A 390 -22.03 -28.72 15.94
C PHE A 390 -23.43 -28.62 15.37
N ALA A 391 -24.28 -27.81 16.00
CA ALA A 391 -25.62 -27.56 15.50
C ALA A 391 -25.59 -26.87 14.14
N ALA A 392 -26.65 -27.08 13.34
CA ALA A 392 -26.88 -26.28 12.15
C ALA A 392 -26.96 -24.78 12.52
N PRO A 393 -26.42 -23.87 11.70
CA PRO A 393 -26.61 -22.45 11.90
C PRO A 393 -28.09 -22.08 11.85
N THR A 394 -28.48 -21.04 12.59
CA THR A 394 -29.85 -20.50 12.56
C THR A 394 -29.92 -19.12 11.92
N GLU A 395 -28.76 -18.53 11.62
CA GLU A 395 -28.58 -17.21 11.02
C GLU A 395 -27.27 -17.17 10.24
N ALA A 396 -27.08 -16.14 9.41
CA ALA A 396 -25.80 -15.90 8.74
C ALA A 396 -24.72 -15.63 9.80
N ALA A 397 -23.61 -16.34 9.69
CA ALA A 397 -22.58 -16.34 10.71
C ALA A 397 -21.20 -16.63 10.11
N LYS A 398 -20.17 -16.06 10.71
CA LYS A 398 -18.78 -16.47 10.53
C LYS A 398 -18.29 -17.24 11.76
N ALA A 399 -17.39 -18.18 11.56
CA ALA A 399 -16.69 -18.88 12.63
C ALA A 399 -15.29 -19.30 12.16
N VAL A 400 -14.45 -19.68 13.12
CA VAL A 400 -13.21 -20.41 12.84
C VAL A 400 -13.35 -21.82 13.41
N LEU A 401 -12.98 -22.81 12.62
CA LEU A 401 -12.81 -24.19 13.07
C LEU A 401 -11.33 -24.53 13.15
N ILE A 402 -10.91 -25.11 14.27
CA ILE A 402 -9.60 -25.74 14.39
C ILE A 402 -9.82 -27.25 14.50
N THR A 403 -9.31 -27.98 13.53
CA THR A 403 -9.44 -29.45 13.48
C THR A 403 -8.10 -30.12 13.62
N ALA A 404 -8.02 -31.24 14.31
CA ALA A 404 -6.85 -32.11 14.23
C ALA A 404 -7.26 -33.53 13.84
N ASP A 405 -6.54 -34.07 12.86
CA ASP A 405 -6.57 -35.48 12.51
C ASP A 405 -5.65 -36.28 13.46
N ILE A 406 -5.88 -37.60 13.55
CA ILE A 406 -5.06 -38.57 14.29
C ILE A 406 -3.61 -38.65 13.79
N ILE A 407 -3.33 -38.19 12.57
CA ILE A 407 -2.01 -38.15 11.96
C ILE A 407 -1.88 -36.82 11.20
N GLY A 408 -1.03 -35.91 11.67
CA GLY A 408 -0.71 -34.68 10.93
C GLY A 408 -0.85 -33.41 11.76
N HIS A 409 -0.85 -32.28 11.04
CA HIS A 409 -1.02 -30.92 11.55
C HIS A 409 -2.48 -30.64 11.88
N ALA A 410 -2.72 -29.72 12.82
CA ALA A 410 -4.06 -29.18 13.01
C ALA A 410 -4.34 -28.16 11.91
N SER A 411 -5.56 -28.16 11.37
CA SER A 411 -5.98 -27.25 10.32
C SER A 411 -6.85 -26.14 10.89
N ILE A 412 -6.67 -24.93 10.37
CA ILE A 412 -7.47 -23.76 10.69
C ILE A 412 -8.37 -23.47 9.48
N TRP A 413 -9.67 -23.42 9.73
CA TRP A 413 -10.70 -23.24 8.71
C TRP A 413 -11.51 -21.99 9.00
N ALA A 414 -11.61 -21.10 8.01
CA ALA A 414 -12.58 -20.02 8.02
C ALA A 414 -13.93 -20.54 7.50
N LEU A 415 -14.98 -20.25 8.26
CA LEU A 415 -16.35 -20.52 7.86
C LEU A 415 -17.10 -19.20 7.65
N ALA A 416 -17.76 -19.04 6.51
CA ALA A 416 -18.61 -17.89 6.21
C ALA A 416 -19.97 -18.33 5.64
N ASN A 417 -20.91 -18.66 6.52
CA ASN A 417 -22.27 -19.03 6.15
C ASN A 417 -23.10 -17.79 5.78
N GLN A 418 -23.37 -17.62 4.50
CA GLN A 418 -24.09 -16.43 3.99
C GLN A 418 -25.16 -16.78 2.96
N THR A 419 -25.09 -17.94 2.32
CA THR A 419 -25.96 -18.26 1.18
C THR A 419 -27.11 -19.17 1.59
N GLN A 420 -26.81 -20.21 2.36
CA GLN A 420 -27.80 -21.17 2.86
C GLN A 420 -27.81 -21.14 4.38
N ILE A 421 -28.43 -20.13 4.97
CA ILE A 421 -28.34 -19.81 6.41
C ILE A 421 -28.66 -20.95 7.42
N ASN A 422 -29.22 -22.08 6.96
CA ASN A 422 -29.58 -23.24 7.80
C ASN A 422 -28.69 -24.48 7.56
N GLU A 423 -27.71 -24.41 6.68
CA GLU A 423 -26.81 -25.51 6.30
C GLU A 423 -25.41 -24.94 6.02
N ILE A 424 -24.37 -25.71 6.32
CA ILE A 424 -23.01 -25.34 5.92
C ILE A 424 -22.68 -26.13 4.67
N THR A 425 -22.25 -25.43 3.62
CA THR A 425 -21.78 -26.05 2.37
C THR A 425 -20.26 -25.97 2.26
N SER A 426 -19.64 -26.86 1.48
CA SER A 426 -18.18 -26.87 1.31
C SER A 426 -17.63 -25.57 0.72
N ASP A 427 -18.40 -24.89 -0.14
CA ASP A 427 -18.03 -23.60 -0.74
C ASP A 427 -17.92 -22.45 0.29
N GLU A 428 -18.50 -22.62 1.49
CA GLU A 428 -18.47 -21.65 2.59
C GLU A 428 -17.31 -21.91 3.57
N VAL A 429 -16.53 -22.97 3.34
CA VAL A 429 -15.40 -23.40 4.15
C VAL A 429 -14.09 -23.21 3.39
N ILE A 430 -13.15 -22.47 3.96
CA ILE A 430 -11.83 -22.22 3.38
C ILE A 430 -10.77 -22.56 4.42
N GLN A 431 -9.81 -23.41 4.07
CA GLN A 431 -8.63 -23.61 4.91
C GLN A 431 -7.74 -22.37 4.82
N ILE A 432 -7.32 -21.84 5.97
CA ILE A 432 -6.57 -20.58 6.08
C ILE A 432 -5.25 -20.74 6.84
N GLY A 433 -4.92 -21.96 7.28
CA GLY A 433 -3.64 -22.21 7.92
C GLY A 433 -3.54 -23.60 8.55
N LEU A 434 -2.34 -23.91 9.01
CA LEU A 434 -1.95 -25.14 9.66
C LEU A 434 -1.18 -24.82 10.94
N LEU A 435 -1.45 -25.54 12.03
CA LEU A 435 -0.57 -25.60 13.19
C LEU A 435 0.35 -26.81 13.02
N GLY A 436 1.59 -26.49 12.62
CA GLY A 436 2.73 -27.38 12.59
C GLY A 436 2.90 -28.11 13.93
N ASP A 437 3.16 -29.42 13.88
CA ASP A 437 3.46 -30.26 15.05
C ASP A 437 2.35 -30.40 16.12
N VAL A 438 1.19 -29.76 15.94
CA VAL A 438 0.00 -29.96 16.78
C VAL A 438 -0.88 -31.04 16.16
N ASN A 439 -0.90 -32.23 16.78
CA ASN A 439 -1.80 -33.33 16.38
C ASN A 439 -3.00 -33.44 17.33
N ASN A 440 -3.88 -34.42 17.12
CA ASN A 440 -5.06 -34.64 17.96
C ASN A 440 -4.77 -34.86 19.46
N LEU A 441 -3.60 -35.37 19.83
CA LEU A 441 -3.20 -35.53 21.23
C LEU A 441 -2.75 -34.19 21.85
N SER A 442 -2.24 -33.30 21.01
CA SER A 442 -1.73 -31.98 21.40
C SER A 442 -2.78 -30.87 21.28
N LEU A 443 -3.85 -31.05 20.50
CA LEU A 443 -4.90 -30.02 20.30
C LEU A 443 -5.72 -29.73 21.57
N VAL A 444 -5.67 -30.61 22.57
CA VAL A 444 -6.35 -30.40 23.85
C VAL A 444 -5.52 -29.42 24.68
N GLY A 445 -6.05 -28.21 24.90
CA GLY A 445 -5.37 -27.23 25.76
C GLY A 445 -5.51 -25.77 25.38
N PHE A 446 -6.29 -25.43 24.34
CA PHE A 446 -6.60 -24.03 24.05
C PHE A 446 -7.25 -23.34 25.25
N ASP A 447 -6.67 -22.21 25.61
CA ASP A 447 -7.24 -21.25 26.55
C ASP A 447 -7.87 -20.09 25.76
N ALA A 448 -8.81 -19.36 26.36
CA ALA A 448 -9.41 -18.20 25.72
C ALA A 448 -8.36 -17.14 25.35
N SER A 449 -7.23 -17.07 26.08
CA SER A 449 -6.11 -16.17 25.78
C SER A 449 -5.29 -16.54 24.54
N ASN A 450 -5.46 -17.73 23.96
CA ASN A 450 -4.85 -18.08 22.67
C ASN A 450 -5.57 -17.46 21.47
N PHE A 451 -6.64 -16.68 21.69
CA PHE A 451 -7.44 -16.10 20.61
C PHE A 451 -7.70 -14.61 20.85
N ALA A 452 -7.68 -13.82 19.77
CA ALA A 452 -8.01 -12.40 19.77
C ALA A 452 -9.05 -12.05 18.70
#